data_AF-T0YYH3-F1
#
_entry.id   AF-T0YYH3-F1
#
_cell.length_a   1.000
_cell.length_b   1.000
_cell.length_c   1.000
_cell.angle_alpha   90.00
_cell.angle_beta   90.00
_cell.angle_gamma   90.00
#
_symmetry.space_group_name_H-M   'P 1'
#
loop_
_entity.id
_entity.type
_entity.pdbx_description
1 polymer ?
#
loop_
_entity_poly.entity_id
_entity_poly.type
_entity_poly.pdbx_seq_one_letter_code
_entity_poly.pdbx_strand_id
1 'polypeptide(L)'
;MVSIFLTGRPLWVNREINASNAFVVAWLPGSEGEGVADVLFRKPDGGIAFDFRGKLPAAWPINAVDQPGLDGAHALFPYGYGLNDADNGDLRTLPTASGIEPGAIAVAGR
;
A
#
# COMPACT_ATOMS: atom_id res chain seq x y z
N MET A 1 0.29 1.24 -15.46
CA MET A 1 1.27 0.49 -14.65
C MET A 1 0.61 -0.07 -13.41
N VAL A 2 0.84 -1.35 -13.12
CA VAL A 2 0.46 -1.99 -11.85
C VAL A 2 1.74 -2.17 -11.03
N SER A 3 1.76 -1.65 -9.80
CA SER A 3 2.91 -1.79 -8.90
C SER A 3 2.60 -2.83 -7.83
N ILE A 4 3.54 -3.73 -7.60
CA ILE A 4 3.50 -4.73 -6.53
C ILE A 4 4.56 -4.35 -5.50
N PHE A 5 4.12 -3.92 -4.33
CA PHE A 5 4.96 -3.41 -3.26
C PHE A 5 5.20 -4.48 -2.19
N LEU A 6 6.47 -4.85 -2.01
CA LEU A 6 6.93 -5.81 -1.01
C LEU A 6 7.48 -5.05 0.19
N THR A 7 6.90 -5.28 1.36
CA THR A 7 7.29 -4.59 2.59
C THR A 7 6.90 -5.40 3.83
N GLY A 8 7.68 -5.28 4.90
CA GLY A 8 7.32 -5.85 6.22
C GLY A 8 6.37 -4.97 7.04
N ARG A 9 6.13 -3.71 6.62
CA ARG A 9 5.31 -2.74 7.34
C ARG A 9 4.75 -1.64 6.44
N PRO A 10 3.71 -0.90 6.86
CA PRO A 10 3.28 0.30 6.16
C PRO A 10 4.40 1.34 6.06
N LEU A 11 4.53 1.97 4.89
CA LEU A 11 5.51 3.02 4.61
C LEU A 11 4.84 4.16 3.86
N TRP A 12 5.32 5.38 4.05
CA TRP A 12 4.89 6.52 3.26
C TRP A 12 5.42 6.41 1.82
N VAL A 13 4.51 6.20 0.87
CA VAL A 13 4.82 5.95 -0.55
C VAL A 13 3.85 6.66 -1.50
N ASN A 14 3.37 7.85 -1.10
CA ASN A 14 2.36 8.59 -1.86
C ASN A 14 2.81 8.93 -3.29
N ARG A 15 4.12 9.15 -3.49
CA ARG A 15 4.70 9.43 -4.82
C ARG A 15 4.56 8.23 -5.74
N GLU A 16 4.85 7.04 -5.21
CA GLU A 16 4.78 5.77 -5.92
C GLU A 16 3.32 5.40 -6.21
N ILE A 17 2.41 5.60 -5.24
CA ILE A 17 0.97 5.41 -5.45
C ILE A 17 0.46 6.33 -6.58
N ASN A 18 0.83 7.62 -6.57
CA ASN A 18 0.44 8.56 -7.64
C ASN A 18 1.01 8.19 -9.01
N ALA A 19 2.15 7.50 -9.06
CA ALA A 19 2.75 7.04 -10.32
C ALA A 19 2.12 5.73 -10.85
N SER A 20 1.29 5.06 -10.04
CA SER A 20 0.66 3.79 -10.37
C SER A 20 -0.79 3.96 -10.82
N ASN A 21 -1.25 3.12 -11.75
CA ASN A 21 -2.69 2.98 -12.02
C ASN A 21 -3.36 2.01 -11.03
N ALA A 22 -2.60 1.04 -10.51
CA ALA A 22 -3.00 0.19 -9.40
C ALA A 22 -1.77 -0.11 -8.53
N PHE A 23 -1.97 -0.19 -7.22
CA PHE A 23 -0.90 -0.39 -6.23
C PHE A 23 -1.31 -1.50 -5.26
N VAL A 24 -0.57 -2.61 -5.25
CA VAL A 24 -0.83 -3.79 -4.43
C VAL A 24 0.26 -3.94 -3.39
N VAL A 25 -0.13 -4.12 -2.12
CA VAL A 25 0.81 -4.45 -1.04
C VAL A 25 0.81 -5.96 -0.85
N ALA A 26 1.88 -6.62 -1.28
CA ALA A 26 2.03 -8.07 -1.20
C ALA A 26 2.77 -8.54 0.07
N TRP A 27 3.17 -7.60 0.93
CA TRP A 27 3.91 -7.85 2.16
C TRP A 27 5.22 -8.63 1.90
N LEU A 28 5.45 -9.72 2.62
CA LEU A 28 6.54 -10.67 2.41
C LEU A 28 5.92 -12.06 2.13
N PRO A 29 5.58 -12.37 0.86
CA PRO A 29 4.76 -13.53 0.49
C PRO A 29 5.46 -14.89 0.63
N GLY A 30 6.77 -14.92 0.92
CA GLY A 30 7.54 -16.16 1.00
C GLY A 30 7.86 -16.75 -0.38
N SER A 31 7.99 -18.08 -0.45
CA SER A 31 8.32 -18.83 -1.68
C SER A 31 7.18 -18.90 -2.68
N GLU A 32 5.94 -18.77 -2.22
CA GLU A 32 4.72 -18.99 -3.01
C GLU A 32 4.31 -17.74 -3.81
N GLY A 33 5.26 -17.17 -4.56
CA GLY A 33 5.03 -15.95 -5.35
C GLY A 33 3.97 -16.10 -6.44
N GLU A 34 3.66 -17.34 -6.86
CA GLU A 34 2.58 -17.63 -7.82
C GLU A 34 1.21 -17.18 -7.31
N GLY A 35 0.98 -17.21 -5.99
CA GLY A 35 -0.25 -16.70 -5.39
C GLY A 35 -0.50 -15.20 -5.62
N VAL A 36 0.55 -14.43 -5.96
CA VAL A 36 0.38 -13.04 -6.40
C VAL A 36 -0.20 -12.97 -7.82
N ALA A 37 0.23 -13.86 -8.72
CA ALA A 37 -0.29 -13.94 -10.08
C ALA A 37 -1.75 -14.41 -10.11
N ASP A 38 -2.10 -15.37 -9.24
CA ASP A 38 -3.46 -15.93 -9.11
C ASP A 38 -4.54 -14.86 -8.88
N VAL A 39 -4.19 -13.78 -8.17
CA VAL A 39 -5.12 -12.67 -7.87
C VAL A 39 -5.06 -11.57 -8.94
N LEU A 40 -3.89 -11.35 -9.55
CA LEU A 40 -3.70 -10.27 -10.53
C LEU A 40 -4.26 -10.59 -11.91
N PHE A 41 -4.26 -11.87 -12.31
CA PHE A 41 -4.65 -12.27 -13.66
C PHE A 41 -6.04 -12.90 -13.68
N ARG A 42 -6.80 -12.54 -14.72
CA ARG A 42 -8.05 -13.20 -15.06
C ARG A 42 -7.77 -14.58 -15.66
N LYS A 43 -8.75 -15.45 -15.55
CA LYS A 43 -8.79 -16.72 -16.26
C LYS A 43 -8.83 -16.49 -17.78
N PRO A 44 -8.51 -17.51 -18.59
CA PRO A 44 -8.60 -17.42 -20.05
C PRO A 44 -10.02 -17.06 -20.57
N ASP A 45 -11.07 -17.36 -19.81
CA ASP A 45 -12.45 -17.02 -20.12
C ASP A 45 -12.83 -15.56 -19.78
N GLY A 46 -11.88 -14.78 -19.25
CA GLY A 46 -12.08 -13.39 -18.82
C GLY A 46 -12.69 -13.24 -17.42
N GLY A 47 -12.99 -14.34 -16.72
CA GLY A 47 -13.48 -14.32 -15.35
C GLY A 47 -12.38 -14.07 -14.32
N ILE A 48 -12.76 -13.61 -13.13
CA ILE A 48 -11.84 -13.46 -11.99
C ILE A 48 -11.49 -14.86 -11.47
N ALA A 49 -10.18 -15.14 -11.34
CA ALA A 49 -9.68 -16.37 -10.73
C ALA A 49 -9.85 -16.34 -9.21
N PHE A 50 -9.18 -15.38 -8.58
CA PHE A 50 -9.27 -15.09 -7.17
C PHE A 50 -9.41 -13.58 -6.97
N ASP A 51 -10.35 -13.18 -6.12
CA ASP A 51 -10.55 -11.77 -5.80
C ASP A 51 -9.71 -11.36 -4.57
N PHE A 52 -9.41 -10.06 -4.46
CA PHE A 52 -8.69 -9.52 -3.31
C PHE A 52 -9.56 -9.60 -2.05
N ARG A 53 -9.01 -10.25 -1.02
CA ARG A 53 -9.64 -10.36 0.30
C ARG A 53 -8.80 -9.76 1.43
N GLY A 54 -7.55 -9.44 1.14
CA GLY A 54 -6.61 -8.87 2.11
C GLY A 54 -7.11 -7.53 2.61
N LYS A 55 -7.09 -7.36 3.94
CA LYS A 55 -7.36 -6.09 4.60
C LYS A 55 -6.14 -5.68 5.40
N LEU A 56 -5.87 -4.38 5.45
CA LEU A 56 -4.69 -3.83 6.10
C LEU A 56 -4.68 -4.23 7.59
N PRO A 57 -3.62 -4.91 8.07
CA PRO A 57 -3.49 -5.30 9.47
C PRO A 57 -3.00 -4.14 10.36
N ALA A 58 -2.63 -3.01 9.76
CA ALA A 58 -2.25 -1.77 10.41
C ALA A 58 -2.61 -0.58 9.51
N ALA A 59 -2.87 0.58 10.11
CA ALA A 59 -3.16 1.80 9.34
C ALA A 59 -1.97 2.21 8.45
N TRP A 60 -2.27 2.68 7.24
CA TRP A 60 -1.28 3.18 6.28
C TRP A 60 -1.02 4.67 6.50
N PRO A 61 0.24 5.11 6.62
CA PRO A 61 0.58 6.48 6.99
C PRO A 61 0.26 7.49 5.88
N ILE A 62 -0.11 8.72 6.24
CA ILE A 62 -0.33 9.82 5.28
C ILE A 62 0.94 10.62 5.01
N ASN A 63 1.85 10.67 5.97
CA ASN A 63 3.16 11.29 5.87
C ASN A 63 4.27 10.35 6.40
N ALA A 64 5.54 10.72 6.25
CA ALA A 64 6.67 9.86 6.64
C ALA A 64 7.03 9.93 8.14
N VAL A 65 6.49 10.91 8.87
CA VAL A 65 6.73 11.09 10.31
C VAL A 65 5.69 10.37 11.18
N ASP A 66 4.55 10.00 10.60
CA ASP A 66 3.53 9.19 11.27
C ASP A 66 4.08 7.80 11.60
N GLN A 67 3.94 7.41 12.86
CA GLN A 67 4.28 6.05 13.29
C GLN A 67 3.11 5.10 13.00
N PRO A 68 3.31 4.05 12.19
CA PRO A 68 2.26 3.07 11.93
C PRO A 68 1.78 2.42 13.24
N GLY A 69 0.47 2.50 13.52
CA GLY A 69 -0.17 1.76 14.62
C GLY A 69 -0.47 2.53 15.91
N LEU A 70 -0.10 3.82 16.03
CA LEU A 70 -0.35 4.61 17.25
C LEU A 70 -1.51 5.61 17.10
N ASP A 71 -1.61 6.31 15.97
CA ASP A 71 -2.64 7.34 15.78
C ASP A 71 -3.40 7.14 14.46
N GLY A 72 -4.44 6.30 14.50
CA GLY A 72 -5.31 6.05 13.34
C GLY A 72 -6.12 7.27 12.86
N ALA A 73 -6.07 8.39 13.59
CA ALA A 73 -6.85 9.59 13.31
C ALA A 73 -6.47 10.30 11.99
N HIS A 74 -5.26 10.05 11.47
CA HIS A 74 -4.75 10.68 10.25
C HIS A 74 -4.20 9.70 9.21
N ALA A 75 -4.63 8.44 9.24
CA ALA A 75 -4.18 7.44 8.27
C ALA A 75 -4.60 7.79 6.84
N LEU A 76 -3.72 7.54 5.86
CA LEU A 76 -4.09 7.57 4.43
C LEU A 76 -5.11 6.48 4.12
N PHE A 77 -4.85 5.27 4.62
CA PHE A 77 -5.79 4.15 4.57
C PHE A 77 -5.93 3.55 5.98
N PRO A 78 -7.14 3.46 6.53
CA PRO A 78 -7.33 2.99 7.90
C PRO A 78 -7.04 1.49 8.05
N TYR A 79 -6.90 1.03 9.30
CA TYR A 79 -6.91 -0.40 9.61
C TYR A 79 -8.15 -1.07 8.99
N GLY A 80 -7.98 -2.27 8.43
CA GLY A 80 -9.06 -2.98 7.77
C GLY A 80 -9.40 -2.48 6.36
N TYR A 81 -8.72 -1.44 5.84
CA TYR A 81 -8.89 -1.03 4.45
C TYR A 81 -8.34 -2.08 3.48
N GLY A 82 -8.96 -2.20 2.32
CA GLY A 82 -8.49 -3.06 1.22
C GLY A 82 -9.59 -3.18 0.20
N LEU A 83 -9.25 -2.96 -1.07
CA LEU A 83 -10.21 -3.01 -2.17
C LEU A 83 -10.35 -4.43 -2.72
N ASN A 84 -11.47 -4.70 -3.38
CA ASN A 84 -11.73 -5.85 -4.23
C ASN A 84 -12.12 -5.41 -5.65
N ASP A 85 -12.29 -6.35 -6.59
CA ASP A 85 -12.57 -6.04 -8.00
C ASP A 85 -13.88 -5.22 -8.22
N ALA A 86 -14.85 -5.31 -7.30
CA ALA A 86 -16.10 -4.57 -7.38
C ALA A 86 -16.04 -3.14 -6.80
N ASP A 87 -14.96 -2.79 -6.08
CA ASP A 87 -14.84 -1.49 -5.45
C ASP A 87 -14.34 -0.42 -6.45
N ASN A 88 -14.82 0.82 -6.32
CA ASN A 88 -14.19 1.95 -7.00
C ASN A 88 -12.92 2.37 -6.23
N GLY A 89 -11.76 2.12 -6.84
CA GLY A 89 -10.45 2.43 -6.29
C GLY A 89 -9.85 3.76 -6.73
N ASP A 90 -10.58 4.62 -7.45
CA ASP A 90 -10.05 5.88 -7.94
C ASP A 90 -9.66 6.81 -6.78
N LEU A 91 -8.39 7.22 -6.78
CA LEU A 91 -7.83 8.14 -5.80
C LEU A 91 -7.58 9.51 -6.44
N ARG A 92 -7.90 10.57 -5.70
CA ARG A 92 -7.32 11.89 -5.99
C ARG A 92 -5.81 11.85 -5.80
N THR A 93 -5.08 12.72 -6.49
CA THR A 93 -3.64 12.87 -6.30
C THR A 93 -3.31 13.10 -4.83
N LEU A 94 -2.45 12.25 -4.30
CA LEU A 94 -2.02 12.28 -2.90
C LEU A 94 -0.92 13.33 -2.67
N PRO A 95 -0.86 13.95 -1.48
CA PRO A 95 0.22 14.88 -1.15
C PRO A 95 1.57 14.16 -1.12
N THR A 96 2.60 14.79 -1.67
CA THR A 96 3.96 14.22 -1.82
C THR A 96 5.02 14.89 -0.94
N ALA A 97 4.58 15.78 -0.03
CA ALA A 97 5.40 16.29 1.06
C ALA A 97 5.47 15.24 2.18
N SER A 98 6.67 14.84 2.56
CA SER A 98 6.89 13.77 3.55
C SER A 98 6.62 14.22 4.99
N GLY A 99 6.56 15.53 5.25
CA GLY A 99 6.53 16.07 6.61
C GLY A 99 7.88 16.06 7.33
N ILE A 100 8.94 15.59 6.67
CA ILE A 100 10.31 15.66 7.20
C ILE A 100 10.91 17.02 6.85
N GLU A 101 11.22 17.82 7.86
CA GLU A 101 11.95 19.08 7.73
C GLU A 101 13.38 18.82 7.21
N PRO A 102 13.89 19.58 6.22
CA PRO A 102 15.27 19.49 5.78
C PRO A 102 16.25 19.71 6.96
N GLY A 103 17.01 18.67 7.32
CA GLY A 103 17.98 18.71 8.43
C GLY A 103 17.61 17.88 9.67
N ALA A 104 16.37 17.38 9.75
CA ALA A 104 15.91 16.55 10.88
C ALA A 104 16.51 15.12 10.92
N ILE A 105 17.23 14.70 9.88
CA ILE A 105 17.81 13.34 9.76
C ILE A 105 19.26 13.27 10.30
N ALA A 106 19.84 14.39 10.75
CA ALA A 106 21.07 14.34 11.53
C ALA A 106 20.72 13.95 12.98
N VAL A 107 21.42 12.94 13.53
CA VAL A 107 21.27 12.37 14.89
C VAL A 107 20.30 11.18 14.99
N ALA A 108 20.67 10.08 14.35
CA ALA A 108 20.43 8.75 14.90
C ALA A 108 21.70 7.88 14.69
N GLY A 109 22.82 8.42 15.19
CA GLY A 109 24.09 7.72 15.29
C GLY A 109 24.55 7.75 16.74
N ARG A 110 24.19 6.72 17.50
CA ARG A 110 24.97 6.22 18.62
C ARG A 110 24.57 4.79 18.93
#